data_AF-A0A7V8NWT6-F1
#
_entry.id   AF-A0A7V8NWT6-F1
#
_cell.length_a   1.000
_cell.length_b   1.000
_cell.length_c   1.000
_cell.angle_alpha   90.00
_cell.angle_beta   90.00
_cell.angle_gamma   90.00
#
_symmetry.space_group_name_H-M   'P 1'
#
loop_
_entity.id
_entity.type
_entity.pdbx_description
1 polymer ?
#
loop_
_entity_poly.entity_id
_entity_poly.type
_entity_poly.pdbx_seq_one_letter_code
_entity_poly.pdbx_strand_id
1 'polypeptide(L)'
;HLAGGTLDVLRNLAGMTGIGLLCAAILGGGQVSRMLHPWAGLIFVGAVLYMYGMWAGQMRHTDVDRAWWKAVRYYSTNQDDKMPPAGRYNAGQKFLFWGFFWGGILLLLSGVVLWFPEYLSWNLRFLRYLAVIVHPAAALLTIGLFMIHLYMGLFAERGAFGSVIRGDVSIAFAKRYHPGWYQEITRQAAAPRK
;
A
#
# COMPACT_ATOMS: atom_id res chain seq x y z
N HIS A 1 20.16 15.58 35.98
CA HIS A 1 19.49 15.84 34.69
C HIS A 1 20.17 15.05 33.55
N LEU A 2 20.13 13.71 33.56
CA LEU A 2 20.78 12.86 32.53
C LEU A 2 19.92 11.63 32.17
N ALA A 3 18.65 11.85 31.81
CA ALA A 3 17.74 10.77 31.40
C ALA A 3 17.19 10.94 29.96
N GLY A 4 17.77 11.84 29.16
CA GLY A 4 17.28 12.13 27.79
C GLY A 4 17.99 11.39 26.65
N GLY A 5 19.26 10.99 26.82
CA GLY A 5 20.12 10.63 25.68
C GLY A 5 19.70 9.35 24.94
N THR A 6 19.45 8.25 25.64
CA THR A 6 19.29 6.94 25.00
C THR A 6 17.92 6.74 24.35
N LEU A 7 16.87 7.30 24.96
CA LEU A 7 15.51 7.26 24.41
C LEU A 7 15.35 8.21 23.23
N ASP A 8 16.02 9.37 23.22
CA ASP A 8 16.00 10.27 22.06
C ASP A 8 16.82 9.71 20.89
N VAL A 9 17.95 9.02 21.15
CA VAL A 9 18.69 8.30 20.09
C VAL A 9 17.84 7.18 19.47
N LEU A 10 17.14 6.39 20.27
CA LEU A 10 16.22 5.36 19.78
C LEU A 10 14.99 5.94 19.05
N ARG A 11 14.48 7.09 19.51
CA ARG A 11 13.38 7.84 18.87
C ARG A 11 13.81 8.52 17.56
N ASN A 12 15.11 8.77 17.38
CA ASN A 12 15.70 9.31 16.16
C ASN A 12 16.14 8.22 15.16
N LEU A 13 16.19 6.94 15.55
CA LEU A 13 16.69 5.87 14.69
C LEU A 13 15.85 5.70 13.41
N ALA A 14 14.54 5.94 13.47
CA ALA A 14 13.66 5.95 12.29
C ALA A 14 13.99 7.10 11.32
N GLY A 15 14.44 8.24 11.85
CA GLY A 15 14.92 9.39 11.10
C GLY A 15 16.35 9.24 10.54
N MET A 16 17.11 8.25 11.02
CA MET A 16 18.48 7.94 10.56
C MET A 16 18.53 6.95 9.39
N THR A 17 17.39 6.51 8.87
CA THR A 17 17.36 5.88 7.55
C THR A 17 17.69 6.93 6.49
N GLY A 18 18.41 6.57 5.43
CA GLY A 18 18.79 7.54 4.38
C GLY A 18 17.60 8.32 3.81
N ILE A 19 16.41 7.72 3.81
CA ILE A 19 15.13 8.35 3.44
C ILE A 19 14.67 9.36 4.50
N GLY A 20 14.78 9.04 5.80
CA GLY A 20 14.47 9.98 6.89
C GLY A 20 15.35 11.23 6.89
N LEU A 21 16.63 11.09 6.56
CA LEU A 21 17.57 12.21 6.38
C LEU A 21 17.26 13.04 5.13
N LEU A 22 16.88 12.41 4.02
CA LEU A 22 16.44 13.09 2.79
C LEU A 22 15.14 13.87 3.01
N CYS A 23 14.13 13.27 3.65
CA CYS A 23 12.90 13.95 4.02
C CYS A 23 13.16 15.09 5.02
N ALA A 24 14.05 14.91 5.99
CA ALA A 24 14.47 15.97 6.89
C ALA A 24 15.16 17.12 6.13
N ALA A 25 16.04 16.84 5.17
CA ALA A 25 16.70 17.87 4.37
C ALA A 25 15.71 18.66 3.49
N ILE A 26 14.73 17.98 2.87
CA ILE A 26 13.72 18.59 1.99
C ILE A 26 12.66 19.38 2.79
N LEU A 27 12.29 18.89 3.97
CA LEU A 27 11.24 19.50 4.82
C LEU A 27 11.76 20.57 5.79
N GLY A 28 13.03 20.98 5.69
CA GLY A 28 13.59 22.07 6.52
C GLY A 28 14.16 21.63 7.88
N GLY A 29 14.47 20.35 8.05
CA GLY A 29 15.16 19.74 9.18
C GLY A 29 14.37 18.63 9.88
N GLY A 30 15.05 17.84 10.72
CA GLY A 30 14.43 16.72 11.45
C GLY A 30 13.31 17.14 12.40
N GLN A 31 13.38 18.37 12.94
CA GLN A 31 12.34 18.90 13.82
C GLN A 31 11.03 19.20 13.06
N VAL A 32 11.12 19.83 11.90
CA VAL A 32 9.95 20.12 11.06
C VAL A 32 9.34 18.82 10.54
N SER A 33 10.17 17.88 10.08
CA SER A 33 9.72 16.55 9.64
C SER A 33 8.96 15.82 10.75
N ARG A 34 9.46 15.85 12.00
CA ARG A 34 8.76 15.26 13.15
C ARG A 34 7.39 15.89 13.42
N MET A 35 7.27 17.21 13.26
CA MET A 35 6.00 17.91 13.47
C MET A 35 5.00 17.62 12.35
N LEU A 36 5.45 17.54 11.09
CA LEU A 36 4.58 17.35 9.93
C LEU A 36 4.22 15.88 9.66
N HIS A 37 5.12 14.96 9.95
CA HIS A 37 4.95 13.53 9.68
C HIS A 37 3.60 12.96 10.17
N PRO A 38 3.16 13.19 11.41
CA PRO A 38 1.91 12.60 11.87
C PRO A 38 0.67 13.20 11.17
N TRP A 39 0.70 14.48 10.79
CA TRP A 39 -0.36 15.10 9.97
C TRP A 39 -0.42 14.51 8.56
N ALA A 40 0.74 14.35 7.92
CA ALA A 40 0.84 13.66 6.63
C ALA A 40 0.34 12.20 6.74
N GLY A 41 0.64 11.54 7.86
CA GLY A 41 0.13 10.21 8.18
C GLY A 41 -1.40 10.15 8.25
N LEU A 42 -2.06 11.13 8.88
CA LEU A 42 -3.53 11.20 8.91
C LEU A 42 -4.13 11.39 7.52
N ILE A 43 -3.51 12.23 6.67
CA ILE A 43 -3.94 12.42 5.27
C ILE A 43 -3.79 11.11 4.49
N PHE A 44 -2.65 10.42 4.64
CA PHE A 44 -2.41 9.12 4.01
C PHE A 44 -3.47 8.08 4.42
N VAL A 45 -3.75 7.97 5.71
CA VAL A 45 -4.78 7.05 6.23
C VAL A 45 -6.16 7.42 5.69
N GLY A 46 -6.51 8.71 5.67
CA GLY A 46 -7.76 9.19 5.09
C GLY A 46 -7.91 8.81 3.62
N ALA A 47 -6.85 8.96 2.82
CA ALA A 47 -6.83 8.53 1.43
C ALA A 47 -6.99 7.00 1.28
N VAL A 48 -6.31 6.21 2.11
CA VAL A 48 -6.45 4.74 2.12
C VAL A 48 -7.88 4.31 2.47
N LEU A 49 -8.51 4.95 3.46
CA LEU A 49 -9.90 4.66 3.83
C LEU A 49 -10.89 5.05 2.72
N TYR A 50 -10.66 6.17 2.04
CA TYR A 50 -11.45 6.57 0.88
C TYR A 50 -11.34 5.53 -0.26
N MET A 51 -10.12 5.11 -0.59
CA MET A 51 -9.87 4.07 -1.60
C MET A 51 -10.49 2.73 -1.20
N TYR A 52 -10.47 2.39 0.10
CA TYR A 52 -11.15 1.21 0.61
C TYR A 52 -12.65 1.26 0.32
N GLY A 53 -13.32 2.37 0.64
CA GLY A 53 -14.75 2.55 0.37
C GLY A 53 -15.10 2.40 -1.12
N MET A 54 -14.23 2.88 -2.01
CA MET A 54 -14.46 2.79 -3.45
C MET A 54 -14.26 1.38 -4.03
N TRP A 55 -13.25 0.64 -3.54
CA TRP A 55 -12.78 -0.58 -4.24
C TRP A 55 -12.91 -1.88 -3.44
N ALA A 56 -13.17 -1.86 -2.13
CA ALA A 56 -13.18 -3.08 -1.31
C ALA A 56 -14.12 -4.17 -1.84
N GLY A 57 -15.29 -3.80 -2.37
CA GLY A 57 -16.23 -4.76 -2.97
C GLY A 57 -15.66 -5.54 -4.16
N GLN A 58 -14.76 -4.93 -4.93
CA GLN A 58 -14.12 -5.52 -6.11
C GLN A 58 -12.82 -6.28 -5.76
N MET A 59 -12.30 -6.11 -4.54
CA MET A 59 -11.04 -6.71 -4.06
C MET A 59 -11.23 -8.04 -3.32
N ARG A 60 -12.39 -8.69 -3.49
CA ARG A 60 -12.67 -10.00 -2.91
C ARG A 60 -11.80 -11.09 -3.54
N HIS A 61 -11.36 -12.03 -2.70
CA HIS A 61 -10.64 -13.21 -3.15
C HIS A 61 -11.58 -14.18 -3.87
N THR A 62 -11.19 -14.62 -5.06
CA THR A 62 -11.93 -15.57 -5.91
C THR A 62 -11.12 -16.83 -6.15
N ASP A 63 -11.75 -17.87 -6.70
CA ASP A 63 -11.05 -19.09 -7.12
C ASP A 63 -10.00 -18.84 -8.20
N VAL A 64 -10.25 -17.86 -9.08
CA VAL A 64 -9.30 -17.41 -10.08
C VAL A 64 -8.04 -16.85 -9.43
N ASP A 65 -8.16 -16.13 -8.30
CA ASP A 65 -7.00 -15.61 -7.58
C ASP A 65 -6.15 -16.73 -6.98
N ARG A 66 -6.77 -17.82 -6.52
CA ARG A 66 -6.04 -19.01 -6.05
C ARG A 66 -5.25 -19.65 -7.18
N ALA A 67 -5.85 -19.78 -8.37
CA ALA A 67 -5.15 -20.27 -9.56
C ALA A 67 -4.01 -19.33 -9.97
N TRP A 68 -4.22 -18.00 -9.85
CA TRP A 68 -3.22 -16.99 -10.16
C TRP A 68 -1.97 -17.16 -9.29
N TRP A 69 -2.14 -17.38 -7.99
CA TRP A 69 -1.02 -17.64 -7.08
C TRP A 69 -0.22 -18.88 -7.45
N LYS A 70 -0.87 -19.96 -7.88
CA LYS A 70 -0.19 -21.16 -8.37
C LYS A 70 0.58 -20.91 -9.67
N ALA A 71 0.14 -19.94 -10.46
CA ALA A 71 0.74 -19.54 -11.73
C ALA A 71 1.72 -18.36 -11.60
N VAL A 72 2.01 -17.85 -10.40
CA VAL A 72 2.78 -16.60 -10.20
C VAL A 72 4.15 -16.61 -10.88
N ARG A 73 4.78 -17.79 -11.04
CA ARG A 73 6.05 -17.91 -11.78
C ARG A 73 5.95 -17.41 -13.22
N TYR A 74 4.81 -17.63 -13.88
CA TYR A 74 4.58 -17.18 -15.25
C TYR A 74 4.49 -15.67 -15.31
N TYR A 75 3.82 -15.06 -14.33
CA TYR A 75 3.77 -13.60 -14.16
C TYR A 75 5.16 -12.99 -13.98
N SER A 76 6.00 -13.55 -13.10
CA SER A 76 7.38 -13.04 -12.90
C SER A 76 8.29 -13.21 -14.11
N THR A 77 7.99 -14.15 -15.01
CA THR A 77 8.71 -14.35 -16.28
C THR A 77 8.04 -13.67 -17.47
N ASN A 78 7.05 -12.80 -17.23
CA ASN A 78 6.33 -12.04 -18.26
C ASN A 78 5.61 -12.92 -19.31
N GLN A 79 5.20 -14.13 -18.92
CA GLN A 79 4.42 -15.09 -19.71
C GLN A 79 2.92 -14.92 -19.40
N ASP A 80 2.39 -13.74 -19.74
CA ASP A 80 1.00 -13.34 -19.41
C ASP A 80 -0.06 -14.26 -20.05
N ASP A 81 0.27 -14.88 -21.19
CA ASP A 81 -0.57 -15.82 -21.94
C ASP A 81 -0.90 -17.11 -21.16
N LYS A 82 -0.04 -17.49 -20.20
CA LYS A 82 -0.22 -18.68 -19.36
C LYS A 82 -0.93 -18.39 -18.05
N MET A 83 -1.30 -17.12 -17.81
CA MET A 83 -2.00 -16.72 -16.59
C MET A 83 -3.48 -17.08 -16.67
N PRO A 84 -4.10 -17.50 -15.55
CA PRO A 84 -5.53 -17.72 -15.49
C PRO A 84 -6.29 -16.41 -15.77
N PRO A 85 -7.54 -16.49 -16.25
CA PRO A 85 -8.23 -15.32 -16.77
C PRO A 85 -8.60 -14.32 -15.68
N ALA A 86 -7.71 -13.34 -15.43
CA ALA A 86 -7.87 -12.38 -14.36
C ALA A 86 -9.10 -11.49 -14.56
N GLY A 87 -9.80 -11.19 -13.46
CA GLY A 87 -10.89 -10.21 -13.43
C GLY A 87 -10.36 -8.77 -13.55
N ARG A 88 -11.20 -7.80 -13.16
CA ARG A 88 -10.85 -6.36 -13.26
C ARG A 88 -9.55 -6.04 -12.53
N TYR A 89 -9.30 -6.73 -11.43
CA TYR A 89 -8.04 -6.71 -10.70
C TYR A 89 -7.47 -8.12 -10.60
N ASN A 90 -6.17 -8.25 -10.83
CA ASN A 90 -5.45 -9.50 -10.65
C ASN A 90 -5.16 -9.76 -9.16
N ALA A 91 -4.74 -10.98 -8.80
CA ALA A 91 -4.52 -11.35 -7.40
C ALA A 91 -3.36 -10.56 -6.75
N GLY A 92 -2.33 -10.19 -7.52
CA GLY A 92 -1.23 -9.34 -7.04
C GLY A 92 -1.69 -7.92 -6.70
N GLN A 93 -2.52 -7.31 -7.56
CA GLN A 93 -3.12 -5.99 -7.31
C GLN A 93 -4.03 -6.01 -6.07
N LYS A 94 -4.83 -7.07 -5.90
CA LYS A 94 -5.64 -7.27 -4.68
C LYS A 94 -4.77 -7.41 -3.43
N PHE A 95 -3.66 -8.16 -3.52
CA PHE A 95 -2.69 -8.29 -2.44
C PHE A 95 -2.08 -6.95 -2.05
N LEU A 96 -1.67 -6.13 -3.02
CA LEU A 96 -1.16 -4.79 -2.77
C LEU A 96 -2.22 -3.91 -2.10
N PHE A 97 -3.47 -3.93 -2.58
CA PHE A 97 -4.58 -3.21 -1.97
C PHE A 97 -4.76 -3.55 -0.48
N TRP A 98 -4.86 -4.85 -0.16
CA TRP A 98 -5.02 -5.29 1.23
C TRP A 98 -3.78 -5.01 2.08
N GLY A 99 -2.58 -5.12 1.48
CA GLY A 99 -1.32 -4.78 2.13
C GLY A 99 -1.25 -3.31 2.53
N PHE A 100 -1.61 -2.39 1.64
CA PHE A 100 -1.69 -0.96 1.97
C PHE A 100 -2.78 -0.66 2.99
N PHE A 101 -3.93 -1.31 2.91
CA PHE A 101 -5.04 -1.10 3.85
C PHE A 101 -4.65 -1.51 5.28
N TRP A 102 -4.18 -2.75 5.47
CA TRP A 102 -3.75 -3.23 6.78
C TRP A 102 -2.48 -2.55 7.26
N GLY A 103 -1.53 -2.26 6.37
CA GLY A 103 -0.34 -1.46 6.67
C GLY A 103 -0.72 -0.07 7.18
N GLY A 104 -1.69 0.59 6.54
CA GLY A 104 -2.23 1.88 6.97
C GLY A 104 -2.88 1.83 8.35
N ILE A 105 -3.65 0.78 8.65
CA ILE A 105 -4.23 0.58 10.00
C ILE A 105 -3.12 0.40 11.05
N LEU A 106 -2.12 -0.44 10.78
CA LEU A 106 -1.00 -0.66 11.70
C LEU A 106 -0.22 0.62 11.94
N LEU A 107 0.05 1.39 10.89
CA LEU A 107 0.72 2.69 10.96
C LEU A 107 -0.10 3.70 11.76
N LEU A 108 -1.42 3.76 11.56
CA LEU A 108 -2.30 4.65 12.32
C LEU A 108 -2.28 4.30 13.81
N LEU A 109 -2.57 3.05 14.16
CA LEU A 109 -2.71 2.63 15.56
C LEU A 109 -1.40 2.80 16.33
N SER A 110 -0.29 2.35 15.75
CA SER A 110 1.02 2.54 16.35
C SER A 110 1.47 4.00 16.34
N GLY A 111 1.13 4.76 15.28
CA GLY A 111 1.46 6.18 15.16
C GLY A 111 0.76 7.04 16.21
N VAL A 112 -0.53 6.81 16.48
CA VAL A 112 -1.28 7.50 17.54
C VAL A 112 -0.66 7.25 18.92
N VAL A 113 -0.27 6.00 19.20
CA VAL A 113 0.42 5.63 20.46
C VAL A 113 1.76 6.37 20.60
N LEU A 114 2.51 6.53 19.51
CA LEU A 114 3.79 7.24 19.50
C LEU A 114 3.65 8.76 19.48
N TRP A 115 2.50 9.29 19.03
CA TRP A 115 2.22 10.72 18.99
C TRP A 115 1.85 11.26 20.38
N PHE A 116 1.14 10.47 21.19
CA PHE A 116 0.64 10.87 22.51
C PHE A 116 1.18 10.00 23.65
N PRO A 117 2.52 9.84 23.79
CA PRO A 117 3.11 8.91 24.75
C PRO A 117 2.88 9.30 26.22
N GLU A 118 2.67 10.59 26.50
CA GLU A 118 2.43 11.13 27.84
C GLU A 118 1.04 10.78 28.41
N TYR A 119 0.07 10.47 27.55
CA TYR A 119 -1.29 10.11 27.96
C TYR A 119 -1.43 8.60 28.28
N LEU A 120 -0.36 7.82 28.10
CA LEU A 120 -0.34 6.40 28.44
C LEU A 120 -0.09 6.20 29.93
N SER A 121 -1.06 5.56 30.60
CA SER A 121 -0.90 5.14 31.99
C SER A 121 0.24 4.13 32.17
N TRP A 122 0.79 4.06 33.37
CA TRP A 122 1.92 3.16 33.70
C TRP A 122 1.63 1.70 33.30
N ASN A 123 0.41 1.22 33.54
CA ASN A 123 -0.02 -0.14 33.24
C ASN A 123 -0.08 -0.46 31.73
N LEU A 124 -0.17 0.57 30.87
CA LEU A 124 -0.26 0.44 29.42
C LEU A 124 1.07 0.73 28.70
N ARG A 125 2.17 0.90 29.44
CA ARG A 125 3.50 1.21 28.87
C ARG A 125 3.97 0.19 27.83
N PHE A 126 3.54 -1.07 27.96
CA PHE A 126 3.86 -2.10 26.98
C PHE A 126 3.39 -1.75 25.55
N LEU A 127 2.27 -1.02 25.41
CA LEU A 127 1.76 -0.57 24.11
C LEU A 127 2.76 0.37 23.41
N ARG A 128 3.45 1.21 24.17
CA ARG A 128 4.49 2.08 23.62
C ARG A 128 5.67 1.28 23.09
N TYR A 129 6.13 0.27 23.84
CA TYR A 129 7.22 -0.60 23.37
C TYR A 129 6.84 -1.37 22.11
N LEU A 130 5.60 -1.89 22.08
CA LEU A 130 5.07 -2.54 20.88
C LEU A 130 5.01 -1.57 19.70
N ALA A 131 4.52 -0.34 19.89
CA ALA A 131 4.41 0.66 18.84
C ALA A 131 5.77 1.09 18.27
N VAL A 132 6.81 1.20 19.11
CA VAL A 132 8.18 1.51 18.67
C VAL A 132 8.74 0.46 17.71
N ILE A 133 8.28 -0.80 17.81
CA ILE A 133 8.71 -1.89 16.92
C ILE A 133 7.77 -2.01 15.73
N VAL A 134 6.45 -2.00 15.97
CA VAL A 134 5.43 -2.21 14.94
C VAL A 134 5.41 -1.06 13.93
N HIS A 135 5.55 0.19 14.37
CA HIS A 135 5.46 1.34 13.48
C HIS A 135 6.55 1.33 12.39
N PRO A 136 7.87 1.25 12.72
CA PRO A 136 8.90 1.18 11.68
C PRO A 136 8.82 -0.11 10.86
N ALA A 137 8.43 -1.25 11.44
CA ALA A 137 8.25 -2.50 10.68
C ALA A 137 7.12 -2.37 9.64
N ALA A 138 5.97 -1.83 10.04
CA ALA A 138 4.85 -1.56 9.15
C ALA A 138 5.22 -0.52 8.09
N ALA A 139 6.01 0.50 8.44
CA ALA A 139 6.50 1.51 7.50
C ALA A 139 7.40 0.87 6.42
N LEU A 140 8.38 0.07 6.83
CA LEU A 140 9.28 -0.62 5.89
C LEU A 140 8.53 -1.58 4.97
N LEU A 141 7.57 -2.35 5.52
CA LEU A 141 6.73 -3.23 4.73
C LEU A 141 5.89 -2.43 3.71
N THR A 142 5.25 -1.35 4.14
CA THR A 142 4.41 -0.50 3.28
C THR A 142 5.24 0.19 2.19
N ILE A 143 6.45 0.65 2.51
CA ILE A 143 7.40 1.20 1.53
C ILE A 143 7.79 0.12 0.52
N GLY A 144 8.09 -1.10 0.97
CA GLY A 144 8.39 -2.22 0.07
C GLY A 144 7.24 -2.54 -0.89
N LEU A 145 6.00 -2.59 -0.38
CA LEU A 145 4.80 -2.75 -1.21
C LEU A 145 4.63 -1.58 -2.19
N PHE A 146 4.93 -0.36 -1.77
CA PHE A 146 4.89 0.83 -2.63
C PHE A 146 5.92 0.75 -3.77
N MET A 147 7.13 0.28 -3.49
CA MET A 147 8.14 0.05 -4.54
C MET A 147 7.68 -0.98 -5.56
N ILE A 148 7.09 -2.10 -5.11
CA ILE A 148 6.50 -3.10 -6.00
C ILE A 148 5.37 -2.47 -6.81
N HIS A 149 4.45 -1.75 -6.17
CA HIS A 149 3.32 -1.09 -6.85
C HIS A 149 3.79 -0.11 -7.94
N LEU A 150 4.78 0.73 -7.65
CA LEU A 150 5.38 1.64 -8.63
C LEU A 150 6.02 0.89 -9.78
N TYR A 151 6.80 -0.15 -9.50
CA TYR A 151 7.45 -0.95 -10.52
C TYR A 151 6.42 -1.58 -11.47
N MET A 152 5.35 -2.15 -10.91
CA MET A 152 4.31 -2.80 -11.69
C MET A 152 3.53 -1.80 -12.55
N GLY A 153 3.17 -0.64 -12.00
CA GLY A 153 2.39 0.37 -12.71
C GLY A 153 3.16 1.17 -13.77
N LEU A 154 4.48 1.35 -13.57
CA LEU A 154 5.33 2.11 -14.50
C LEU A 154 6.00 1.23 -15.57
N PHE A 155 6.48 0.04 -15.19
CA PHE A 155 7.36 -0.74 -16.05
C PHE A 155 6.75 -2.08 -16.49
N ALA A 156 6.14 -2.84 -15.59
CA ALA A 156 5.66 -4.18 -15.91
C ALA A 156 4.38 -4.16 -16.77
N GLU A 157 3.37 -3.39 -16.34
CA GLU A 157 2.07 -3.32 -17.03
C GLU A 157 2.02 -2.06 -17.92
N ARG A 158 2.69 -2.10 -19.09
CA ARG A 158 2.74 -0.96 -20.02
C ARG A 158 1.33 -0.44 -20.35
N GLY A 159 1.07 0.82 -20.03
CA GLY A 159 -0.24 1.48 -20.20
C GLY A 159 -1.06 1.62 -18.92
N ALA A 160 -0.69 0.92 -17.83
CA ALA A 160 -1.37 1.02 -16.54
C ALA A 160 -1.27 2.42 -15.92
N PHE A 161 -0.11 3.07 -15.99
CA PHE A 161 0.01 4.47 -15.51
C PHE A 161 -0.93 5.43 -16.25
N GLY A 162 -1.08 5.25 -17.56
CA GLY A 162 -2.00 6.05 -18.36
C GLY A 162 -3.47 5.89 -17.96
N SER A 163 -3.86 4.69 -17.50
CA SER A 163 -5.23 4.43 -17.07
C SER A 163 -5.57 5.09 -15.74
N VAL A 164 -4.58 5.26 -14.84
CA VAL A 164 -4.77 6.01 -13.59
C VAL A 164 -5.04 7.49 -13.87
N ILE A 165 -4.38 8.07 -14.88
CA ILE A 165 -4.53 9.49 -15.23
C ILE A 165 -5.79 9.74 -16.07
N ARG A 166 -6.00 8.94 -17.11
CA ARG A 166 -7.08 9.16 -18.10
C ARG A 166 -8.37 8.44 -17.76
N GLY A 167 -8.32 7.43 -16.90
CA GLY A 167 -9.47 6.59 -16.55
C GLY A 167 -9.82 5.52 -17.58
N ASP A 168 -9.05 5.38 -18.66
CA ASP A 168 -9.32 4.45 -19.77
C ASP A 168 -8.18 3.45 -20.02
N VAL A 169 -8.53 2.31 -20.64
CA VAL A 169 -7.57 1.27 -21.05
C VAL A 169 -7.88 0.83 -22.47
N SER A 170 -6.83 0.48 -23.23
CA SER A 170 -7.00 -0.09 -24.57
C SER A 170 -7.58 -1.51 -24.50
N ILE A 171 -8.30 -1.92 -25.55
CA ILE A 171 -8.82 -3.30 -25.65
C ILE A 171 -7.67 -4.33 -25.60
N ALA A 172 -6.53 -4.01 -26.21
CA ALA A 172 -5.34 -4.88 -26.17
C ALA A 172 -4.81 -5.05 -24.75
N PHE A 173 -4.79 -3.98 -23.94
CA PHE A 173 -4.42 -4.04 -22.53
C PHE A 173 -5.38 -4.94 -21.75
N ALA A 174 -6.69 -4.73 -21.92
CA ALA A 174 -7.71 -5.53 -21.25
C ALA A 174 -7.61 -7.02 -21.61
N LYS A 175 -7.40 -7.36 -22.89
CA LYS A 175 -7.22 -8.76 -23.34
C LYS A 175 -5.96 -9.41 -22.74
N ARG A 176 -4.88 -8.64 -22.59
CA ARG A 176 -3.60 -9.17 -22.12
C ARG A 176 -3.56 -9.36 -20.60
N TYR A 177 -3.89 -8.32 -19.83
CA TYR A 177 -3.71 -8.33 -18.38
C TYR A 177 -4.99 -8.67 -17.61
N HIS A 178 -6.16 -8.47 -18.22
CA HIS A 178 -7.48 -8.66 -17.58
C HIS A 178 -8.46 -9.42 -18.47
N PRO A 179 -8.09 -10.58 -19.05
CA PRO A 179 -8.92 -11.30 -20.02
C PRO A 179 -10.30 -11.71 -19.47
N GLY A 180 -10.42 -12.03 -18.18
CA GLY A 180 -11.70 -12.36 -17.55
C GLY A 180 -12.64 -11.15 -17.50
N TRP A 181 -12.11 -9.97 -17.19
CA TRP A 181 -12.87 -8.72 -17.23
C TRP A 181 -13.27 -8.31 -18.65
N TYR A 182 -12.38 -8.50 -19.63
CA TYR A 182 -12.70 -8.27 -21.03
C TYR A 182 -13.87 -9.13 -21.52
N GLN A 183 -13.87 -10.42 -21.15
CA GLN A 183 -14.97 -11.34 -21.47
C GLN A 183 -16.28 -10.89 -20.80
N GLU A 184 -16.23 -10.44 -19.55
CA GLU A 184 -17.39 -9.93 -18.82
C GLU A 184 -18.00 -8.70 -19.52
N ILE A 185 -17.20 -7.69 -19.85
CA ILE A 185 -17.70 -6.48 -20.54
C ILE A 185 -18.26 -6.83 -21.92
N THR A 186 -17.59 -7.71 -22.66
CA THR A 186 -18.04 -8.08 -24.02
C THR A 186 -19.36 -8.84 -23.95
N ARG A 187 -19.55 -9.72 -22.97
CA ARG A 187 -20.84 -10.40 -22.74
C ARG A 187 -21.93 -9.42 -22.34
N GLN A 188 -21.63 -8.45 -21.47
CA GLN A 188 -22.59 -7.42 -21.08
C GLN A 188 -23.00 -6.53 -22.25
N ALA A 189 -22.06 -6.18 -23.14
CA ALA A 189 -22.33 -5.39 -24.34
C ALA A 189 -23.17 -6.16 -25.38
N ALA A 190 -23.04 -7.48 -25.45
CA ALA A 190 -23.80 -8.35 -26.33
C ALA A 190 -25.20 -8.72 -25.79
N ALA A 191 -25.46 -8.50 -24.50
CA ALA A 191 -26.77 -8.76 -23.90
C ALA A 191 -27.78 -7.66 -24.27
N PRO A 192 -29.02 -7.98 -24.67
CA PRO A 192 -30.03 -6.98 -24.98
C PRO A 192 -30.32 -6.12 -23.74
N ARG A 193 -30.29 -4.79 -23.89
CA ARG A 193 -30.78 -3.85 -22.86
C ARG A 193 -32.24 -4.18 -22.58
N LYS A 194 -32.55 -4.56 -21.33
CA LYS A 194 -33.93 -4.58 -20.83
C LYS A 194 -34.42 -3.17 -20.59
#